data_AF-A0A933ICD8-F1
#
_entry.id   AF-A0A933ICD8-F1
#
_cell.length_a   1.000
_cell.length_b   1.000
_cell.length_c   1.000
_cell.angle_alpha   90.00
_cell.angle_beta   90.00
_cell.angle_gamma   90.00
#
_symmetry.space_group_name_H-M   'P 1'
#
loop_
_entity.id
_entity.type
_entity.pdbx_description
1 polymer ?
#
loop_
_entity_poly.entity_id
_entity_poly.type
_entity_poly.pdbx_seq_one_letter_code
_entity_poly.pdbx_strand_id
1 'polypeptide(L)'
;MMMRNLVTSLFLYEKIITTAAKAKELRGVAEKMVTLAKREDLHARRQAAEVLKDDKALKKLFDTIGARYRDRSGGYTRITKLDYRMGDGAPLAAIELVGAEPAPEAKGEKAAGTGRRRRRRRRGKGGGAAAEKTPAAAASEA
;
A
#
# COMPACT_ATOMS: atom_id res chain seq x y z
N MET A 1 7.21 -11.76 14.72
CA MET A 1 6.37 -10.57 15.03
C MET A 1 6.05 -9.77 13.76
N MET A 2 5.09 -10.22 12.94
CA MET A 2 4.65 -9.45 11.77
C MET A 2 3.14 -9.21 11.76
N MET A 3 2.36 -10.21 12.18
CA MET A 3 0.90 -10.07 12.30
C MET A 3 0.48 -8.97 13.26
N ARG A 4 1.15 -8.84 14.42
CA ARG A 4 0.88 -7.79 15.41
C ARG A 4 0.97 -6.39 14.80
N ASN A 5 2.01 -6.13 13.99
CA ASN A 5 2.19 -4.83 13.35
C ASN A 5 1.10 -4.55 12.30
N LEU A 6 0.65 -5.59 11.56
CA LEU A 6 -0.46 -5.46 10.61
C LEU A 6 -1.79 -5.16 11.32
N VAL A 7 -2.06 -5.81 12.45
CA VAL A 7 -3.24 -5.54 13.30
C VAL A 7 -3.21 -4.11 13.81
N THR A 8 -2.08 -3.66 14.36
CA THR A 8 -1.92 -2.27 14.81
C THR A 8 -2.16 -1.29 13.67
N SER A 9 -1.58 -1.53 12.49
CA SER A 9 -1.74 -0.67 11.32
C SER A 9 -3.20 -0.62 10.84
N LEU A 10 -3.90 -1.76 10.87
CA LEU A 10 -5.31 -1.81 10.50
C LEU A 10 -6.17 -0.93 11.42
N PHE A 11 -5.93 -0.92 12.73
CA PHE A 11 -6.73 -0.09 13.63
C PHE A 11 -6.34 1.39 13.61
N LEU A 12 -5.09 1.71 13.30
CA LEU A 12 -4.64 3.09 13.12
C LEU A 12 -5.26 3.71 11.86
N TYR A 13 -5.09 3.05 10.71
CA TYR A 13 -5.43 3.60 9.39
C TYR A 13 -6.78 3.14 8.84
N GLU A 14 -7.44 2.16 9.48
CA GLU A 14 -8.73 1.56 9.10
C GLU A 14 -8.74 0.82 7.75
N LYS A 15 -7.72 1.02 6.92
CA LYS A 15 -7.49 0.38 5.63
C LYS A 15 -6.01 0.10 5.41
N ILE A 16 -5.67 -1.12 5.03
CA ILE A 16 -4.30 -1.50 4.65
C ILE A 16 -4.31 -2.40 3.42
N ILE A 17 -3.23 -2.35 2.64
CA ILE A 17 -3.01 -3.23 1.48
C ILE A 17 -1.91 -4.23 1.85
N THR A 18 -2.22 -5.51 1.72
CA THR A 18 -1.27 -6.60 2.03
C THR A 18 -1.47 -7.77 1.06
N THR A 19 -0.80 -8.89 1.27
CA THR A 19 -1.01 -10.09 0.46
C THR A 19 -2.30 -10.81 0.88
N ALA A 20 -2.96 -11.47 -0.07
CA ALA A 20 -4.25 -12.12 0.17
C ALA A 20 -4.20 -13.17 1.30
N ALA A 21 -3.09 -13.91 1.43
CA ALA A 21 -2.88 -14.86 2.53
C ALA A 21 -2.85 -14.15 3.89
N LYS A 22 -2.07 -13.07 4.01
CA LYS A 22 -1.95 -12.29 5.25
C LYS A 22 -3.26 -11.61 5.62
N ALA A 23 -4.02 -11.11 4.64
CA ALA A 23 -5.33 -10.51 4.88
C ALA A 23 -6.33 -11.51 5.48
N LYS A 24 -6.32 -12.77 4.99
CA LYS A 24 -7.19 -13.83 5.52
C LYS A 24 -6.86 -14.19 6.97
N GLU A 25 -5.58 -14.31 7.30
CA GLU A 25 -5.14 -14.56 8.68
C GLU A 25 -5.47 -13.38 9.61
N LEU A 26 -5.25 -12.14 9.11
CA LEU A 26 -5.48 -10.93 9.86
C LEU A 26 -6.95 -10.78 10.30
N ARG A 27 -7.90 -11.22 9.47
CA ARG A 27 -9.33 -11.17 9.76
C ARG A 27 -9.67 -11.80 11.11
N GLY A 28 -9.20 -13.02 11.36
CA GLY A 28 -9.53 -13.74 12.59
C GLY A 28 -8.99 -13.05 13.84
N VAL A 29 -7.84 -12.42 13.76
CA VAL A 29 -7.26 -11.66 14.87
C VAL A 29 -7.99 -10.33 15.07
N ALA A 30 -8.23 -9.60 13.98
CA ALA A 30 -8.92 -8.31 14.03
C ALA A 30 -10.35 -8.43 14.59
N GLU A 31 -11.10 -9.47 14.20
CA GLU A 31 -12.46 -9.70 14.72
C GLU A 31 -12.48 -9.96 16.23
N LYS A 32 -11.52 -10.73 16.74
CA LYS A 32 -11.36 -10.95 18.19
C LYS A 32 -11.05 -9.64 18.91
N MET A 33 -10.17 -8.81 18.37
CA MET A 33 -9.82 -7.51 18.98
C MET A 33 -11.03 -6.57 19.04
N VAL A 34 -11.85 -6.50 17.99
CA VAL A 34 -13.09 -5.70 18.01
C VAL A 34 -14.09 -6.27 19.02
N THR A 35 -14.17 -7.60 19.15
CA THR A 35 -15.04 -8.24 20.15
C THR A 35 -14.60 -7.91 21.58
N LEU A 36 -13.29 -7.88 21.85
CA LEU A 36 -12.75 -7.40 23.14
C LEU A 36 -13.06 -5.92 23.34
N ALA A 37 -12.94 -5.10 22.29
CA ALA A 37 -13.25 -3.67 22.35
C ALA A 37 -14.70 -3.41 22.76
N LYS A 38 -15.65 -4.20 22.26
CA LYS A 38 -17.08 -4.09 22.62
C LYS A 38 -17.38 -4.41 24.09
N ARG A 39 -16.55 -5.22 24.76
CA ARG A 39 -16.73 -5.55 26.18
C ARG A 39 -16.31 -4.41 27.10
N GLU A 40 -15.42 -3.54 26.64
CA GLU A 40 -14.94 -2.33 27.32
C GLU A 40 -14.39 -2.53 28.76
N ASP A 41 -14.03 -3.76 29.13
CA ASP A 41 -13.52 -4.08 30.46
C ASP A 41 -11.97 -3.93 30.56
N LEU A 42 -11.45 -3.81 31.80
CA LEU A 42 -10.01 -3.65 32.04
C LEU A 42 -9.21 -4.89 31.59
N HIS A 43 -9.80 -6.08 31.72
CA HIS A 43 -9.14 -7.33 31.34
C HIS A 43 -8.99 -7.44 29.82
N ALA A 44 -10.00 -7.04 29.06
CA ALA A 44 -10.04 -6.94 27.62
C ALA A 44 -9.03 -5.91 27.12
N ARG A 45 -8.88 -4.76 27.81
CA ARG A 45 -7.81 -3.80 27.51
C ARG A 45 -6.41 -4.40 27.67
N ARG A 46 -6.17 -5.18 28.72
CA ARG A 46 -4.89 -5.88 28.94
C ARG A 46 -4.64 -6.95 27.87
N GLN A 47 -5.64 -7.77 27.55
CA GLN A 47 -5.56 -8.77 26.48
C GLN A 47 -5.28 -8.14 25.11
N ALA A 48 -5.93 -7.02 24.80
CA ALA A 48 -5.69 -6.30 23.57
C ALA A 48 -4.27 -5.70 23.51
N ALA A 49 -3.75 -5.21 24.63
CA ALA A 49 -2.39 -4.66 24.74
C ALA A 49 -1.26 -5.70 24.52
N GLU A 50 -1.52 -6.99 24.74
CA GLU A 50 -0.55 -8.05 24.41
C GLU A 50 -0.31 -8.18 22.89
N VAL A 51 -1.33 -7.82 22.11
CA VAL A 51 -1.33 -7.89 20.64
C VAL A 51 -0.96 -6.53 20.03
N LEU A 52 -1.57 -5.45 20.53
CA LEU A 52 -1.40 -4.08 20.08
C LEU A 52 -0.29 -3.40 20.86
N LYS A 53 0.84 -3.17 20.18
CA LYS A 53 2.01 -2.52 20.78
C LYS A 53 1.93 -1.00 20.89
N ASP A 54 0.90 -0.37 20.31
CA ASP A 54 0.76 1.08 20.24
C ASP A 54 -0.47 1.52 21.04
N ASP A 55 -0.26 2.41 22.01
CA ASP A 55 -1.29 2.97 22.86
C ASP A 55 -2.33 3.78 22.08
N LYS A 56 -1.94 4.41 20.96
CA LYS A 56 -2.87 5.14 20.10
C LYS A 56 -3.85 4.20 19.41
N ALA A 57 -3.35 3.06 18.94
CA ALA A 57 -4.17 2.04 18.33
C ALA A 57 -5.12 1.41 19.34
N LEU A 58 -4.62 1.14 20.55
CA LEU A 58 -5.41 0.63 21.68
C LEU A 58 -6.53 1.61 22.04
N LYS A 59 -6.19 2.89 22.23
CA LYS A 59 -7.17 3.94 22.55
C LYS A 59 -8.26 4.05 21.48
N LYS A 60 -7.87 4.15 20.21
CA LYS A 60 -8.81 4.22 19.07
C LYS A 60 -9.71 2.98 18.98
N LEU A 61 -9.16 1.80 19.26
CA LEU A 61 -9.91 0.54 19.25
C LEU A 61 -11.07 0.58 20.25
N PHE A 62 -10.82 0.99 21.50
CA PHE A 62 -11.87 1.02 22.53
C PHE A 62 -12.80 2.23 22.39
N ASP A 63 -12.25 3.42 22.16
CA ASP A 63 -13.01 4.68 22.22
C ASP A 63 -13.88 4.88 20.96
N THR A 64 -13.37 4.53 19.77
CA THR A 64 -14.05 4.81 18.50
C THR A 64 -14.62 3.54 17.88
N ILE A 65 -13.79 2.50 17.75
CA ILE A 65 -14.14 1.31 16.96
C ILE A 65 -15.09 0.40 17.74
N GLY A 66 -14.86 0.23 19.05
CA GLY A 66 -15.75 -0.51 19.94
C GLY A 66 -17.16 0.05 19.93
N ALA A 67 -17.28 1.38 20.11
CA ALA A 67 -18.55 2.11 20.04
C ALA A 67 -19.24 1.94 18.67
N ARG A 68 -18.51 2.08 17.56
CA ARG A 68 -19.03 1.95 16.19
C ARG A 68 -19.68 0.59 15.93
N TYR A 69 -19.16 -0.48 16.52
CA TYR A 69 -19.61 -1.84 16.24
C TYR A 69 -20.46 -2.48 17.33
N ARG A 70 -20.98 -1.69 18.28
CA ARG A 70 -21.83 -2.20 19.37
C ARG A 70 -23.03 -3.01 18.85
N ASP A 71 -23.74 -2.48 17.86
CA ASP A 71 -24.96 -3.11 17.32
C ASP A 71 -24.69 -4.20 16.28
N ARG A 72 -23.44 -4.37 15.85
CA ARG A 72 -23.06 -5.35 14.81
C ARG A 72 -22.58 -6.66 15.43
N SER A 73 -23.21 -7.78 15.08
CA SER A 73 -22.85 -9.12 15.53
C SER A 73 -21.86 -9.81 14.56
N GLY A 74 -20.65 -9.26 14.44
CA GLY A 74 -19.56 -9.84 13.64
C GLY A 74 -19.41 -9.27 12.23
N GLY A 75 -18.38 -9.73 11.50
CA GLY A 75 -18.07 -9.23 10.16
C GLY A 75 -17.64 -7.75 10.16
N TYR A 76 -16.67 -7.41 11.01
CA TYR A 76 -16.16 -6.04 11.17
C TYR A 76 -15.13 -5.64 10.10
N THR A 77 -14.54 -6.64 9.42
CA THR A 77 -13.54 -6.41 8.37
C THR A 77 -14.08 -6.84 7.00
N ARG A 78 -13.68 -6.12 5.96
CA ARG A 78 -13.91 -6.45 4.55
C ARG A 78 -12.57 -6.72 3.89
N ILE A 79 -12.48 -7.78 3.07
CA ILE A 79 -11.31 -8.05 2.24
C ILE A 79 -11.72 -7.89 0.78
N THR A 80 -11.03 -7.00 0.07
CA THR A 80 -11.20 -6.76 -1.36
C THR A 80 -9.96 -7.27 -2.07
N LYS A 81 -10.12 -8.18 -3.03
CA LYS A 81 -9.00 -8.66 -3.83
C LYS A 81 -8.52 -7.54 -4.75
N LEU A 82 -7.21 -7.38 -4.82
CA LEU A 82 -6.54 -6.44 -5.72
C LEU A 82 -5.75 -7.23 -6.77
N ASP A 83 -5.09 -6.49 -7.66
CA ASP A 83 -4.20 -7.06 -8.66
C ASP A 83 -2.94 -7.67 -8.03
N TYR A 84 -2.13 -8.33 -8.85
CA TYR A 84 -0.89 -8.96 -8.44
C TYR A 84 0.22 -7.94 -8.22
N ARG A 85 1.07 -8.20 -7.22
CA ARG A 85 2.24 -7.38 -6.98
C ARG A 85 3.25 -7.57 -8.12
N MET A 86 3.72 -6.44 -8.67
CA MET A 86 4.75 -6.43 -9.70
C MET A 86 6.08 -6.91 -9.11
N GLY A 87 6.67 -7.93 -9.72
CA GLY A 87 7.95 -8.52 -9.32
C GLY A 87 7.83 -9.95 -8.82
N ASP A 88 7.12 -10.18 -7.72
CA ASP A 88 6.95 -11.52 -7.12
C ASP A 88 5.62 -12.21 -7.49
N GLY A 89 4.73 -11.51 -8.21
CA GLY A 89 3.44 -12.07 -8.64
C GLY A 89 2.52 -12.42 -7.47
N ALA A 90 2.75 -11.91 -6.27
CA ALA A 90 1.92 -12.24 -5.11
C ALA A 90 0.54 -11.56 -5.21
N PRO A 91 -0.58 -12.27 -4.97
CA PRO A 91 -1.91 -11.67 -5.00
C PRO A 91 -2.07 -10.68 -3.85
N LEU A 92 -2.44 -9.44 -4.16
CA LEU A 92 -2.73 -8.43 -3.14
C LEU A 92 -4.20 -8.43 -2.74
N ALA A 93 -4.46 -7.93 -1.55
CA ALA A 93 -5.79 -7.67 -1.05
C ALA A 93 -5.76 -6.44 -0.14
N ALA A 94 -6.78 -5.59 -0.27
CA ALA A 94 -7.07 -4.55 0.71
C ALA A 94 -7.93 -5.17 1.83
N ILE A 95 -7.59 -4.86 3.07
CA ILE A 95 -8.44 -5.16 4.23
C ILE A 95 -8.84 -3.86 4.92
N GLU A 96 -10.13 -3.72 5.18
CA GLU A 96 -10.78 -2.48 5.59
C GLU A 96 -11.75 -2.75 6.74
N LEU A 97 -11.94 -1.77 7.62
CA LEU A 97 -13.01 -1.76 8.61
C LEU A 97 -14.32 -1.28 7.99
N VAL A 98 -15.41 -2.00 8.25
CA VAL A 98 -16.73 -1.69 7.69
C VAL A 98 -17.30 -0.38 8.28
N GLY A 99 -17.64 0.59 7.43
CA GLY A 99 -18.14 1.89 7.89
C GLY A 99 -17.03 2.81 8.40
N ALA A 100 -15.77 2.52 8.08
CA ALA A 100 -14.74 3.54 8.06
C ALA A 100 -15.08 4.56 6.97
N GLU A 101 -15.21 5.83 7.35
CA GLU A 101 -15.12 6.91 6.37
C GLU A 101 -13.75 6.83 5.70
N PRO A 102 -13.65 7.07 4.38
CA PRO A 102 -12.37 7.00 3.70
C PRO A 102 -11.42 8.01 4.36
N ALA A 103 -10.41 7.50 5.06
CA ALA A 103 -9.31 8.35 5.49
C ALA A 103 -8.78 9.07 4.24
N PRO A 104 -8.55 10.40 4.31
CA PRO A 104 -8.08 11.15 3.15
C PRO A 104 -6.81 10.48 2.67
N GLU A 105 -6.83 10.01 1.43
CA GLU A 105 -5.72 9.30 0.81
C GLU A 105 -4.44 10.11 1.05
N ALA A 106 -3.48 9.52 1.75
CA ALA A 106 -2.15 10.10 1.85
C ALA A 106 -1.62 10.19 0.42
N LYS A 107 -1.71 11.39 -0.16
CA LYS A 107 -1.22 11.72 -1.50
C LYS A 107 0.20 11.21 -1.58
N GLY A 108 0.39 10.12 -2.32
CA GLY A 108 1.70 9.55 -2.56
C GLY A 108 2.64 10.64 -3.01
N GLU A 109 3.76 10.77 -2.30
CA GLU A 109 4.94 11.42 -2.82
C GLU A 109 5.21 10.83 -4.20
N LYS A 110 5.09 11.68 -5.21
CA LYS A 110 5.34 11.33 -6.60
C LYS A 110 6.78 10.86 -6.69
N ALA A 111 6.99 9.55 -6.84
CA ALA A 111 8.22 9.02 -7.42
C ALA A 111 8.31 9.56 -8.86
N ALA A 112 8.97 10.70 -9.01
CA ALA A 112 9.27 11.32 -10.28
C ALA A 112 10.16 10.37 -11.08
N GLY A 113 9.56 9.77 -12.11
CA GLY A 113 10.19 8.78 -12.96
C GLY A 113 11.45 9.30 -13.66
N THR A 114 12.58 8.65 -13.39
CA THR A 114 13.79 8.66 -14.23
C THR A 114 13.62 7.72 -15.44
N GLY A 115 12.51 7.84 -16.17
CA GLY A 115 12.24 7.04 -17.37
C GLY A 115 12.36 7.80 -18.70
N ARG A 116 12.39 9.14 -18.67
CA ARG A 116 12.19 9.95 -19.89
C ARG A 116 13.47 10.49 -20.55
N ARG A 117 14.66 10.05 -20.15
CA ARG A 117 15.94 10.54 -20.74
C ARG A 117 16.42 9.76 -21.96
N ARG A 118 15.75 8.68 -22.39
CA ARG A 118 16.18 7.90 -23.58
C ARG A 118 15.58 8.33 -24.93
N ARG A 119 14.55 9.20 -24.97
CA ARG A 119 13.89 9.55 -26.26
C ARG A 119 14.22 10.93 -26.85
N ARG A 120 14.99 11.79 -26.16
CA ARG A 120 15.27 13.16 -26.64
C ARG A 120 16.66 13.41 -27.24
N ARG A 121 17.58 12.45 -27.21
CA ARG A 121 18.92 12.61 -27.82
C ARG A 121 19.01 12.24 -29.30
N ARG A 122 17.94 11.72 -29.91
CA ARG A 122 17.97 11.21 -31.30
C ARG A 122 17.38 12.17 -32.35
N ARG A 123 16.99 13.38 -31.95
CA ARG A 123 16.22 14.29 -32.81
C ARG A 123 16.56 15.74 -32.44
N GLY A 124 17.67 16.24 -32.97
CA GLY A 124 18.05 17.65 -32.81
C GLY A 124 19.55 17.91 -32.81
N LYS A 125 20.25 17.60 -33.91
CA LYS A 125 21.32 18.46 -34.43
C LYS A 125 21.58 18.10 -35.89
N GLY A 126 20.87 18.77 -36.78
CA GLY A 126 21.17 18.85 -38.21
C GLY A 126 21.27 20.33 -38.59
N GLY A 127 22.28 20.66 -39.40
CA GLY A 127 22.57 21.97 -40.02
C GLY A 127 23.54 22.85 -39.23
N GLY A 128 24.66 23.35 -39.75
CA GLY A 128 25.28 23.30 -41.08
C GLY A 128 26.41 24.37 -41.17
N ALA A 129 27.21 24.30 -42.24
CA ALA A 129 28.28 25.21 -42.71
C ALA A 129 29.70 25.03 -42.10
N ALA A 130 30.81 25.01 -42.85
CA ALA A 130 31.06 24.99 -44.29
C ALA A 130 32.57 24.71 -44.56
N ALA A 131 32.87 24.16 -45.75
CA ALA A 131 34.11 24.27 -46.56
C ALA A 131 35.41 23.65 -46.00
N GLU A 132 36.34 23.04 -46.74
CA GLU A 132 36.59 22.72 -48.16
C GLU A 132 37.78 21.71 -48.10
N LYS A 133 37.83 20.60 -48.83
CA LYS A 133 38.50 20.48 -50.14
C LYS A 133 38.19 19.09 -50.75
N THR A 134 37.71 19.09 -51.98
CA THR A 134 37.51 17.98 -52.94
C THR A 134 38.82 17.69 -53.70
N PRO A 135 38.87 16.78 -54.70
CA PRO A 135 38.20 15.48 -54.97
C PRO A 135 39.30 14.36 -55.15
N ALA A 136 39.10 13.09 -55.53
CA ALA A 136 38.32 12.49 -56.61
C ALA A 136 38.25 10.95 -56.49
N ALA A 137 37.31 10.35 -57.23
CA ALA A 137 36.86 8.98 -57.15
C ALA A 137 37.60 7.99 -58.08
N ALA A 138 37.57 6.72 -57.68
CA ALA A 138 37.31 5.49 -58.45
C ALA A 138 37.91 5.24 -59.86
N ALA A 139 38.60 4.09 -59.93
CA ALA A 139 38.53 3.02 -60.95
C ALA A 139 38.98 3.25 -62.41
N SER A 140 40.02 2.51 -62.80
CA SER A 140 40.06 1.71 -64.04
C SER A 140 41.17 0.64 -63.98
N GLU A 141 40.83 -0.58 -64.39
CA GLU A 141 41.74 -1.64 -64.83
C GLU A 141 42.61 -1.19 -66.02
N ALA A 142 43.89 -1.60 -65.99
CA ALA A 142 44.71 -2.12 -67.10
C ALA A 142 46.20 -2.07 -66.69
#